data_AF-A0A9D3PN15-F1
#
_entry.id   AF-A0A9D3PN15-F1
#
_cell.length_a   1.000
_cell.length_b   1.000
_cell.length_c   1.000
_cell.angle_alpha   90.00
_cell.angle_beta   90.00
_cell.angle_gamma   90.00
#
_symmetry.space_group_name_H-M   'P 1'
#
loop_
_entity.id
_entity.type
_entity.pdbx_description
1 polymer ?
#
loop_
_entity_poly.entity_id
_entity_poly.type
_entity_poly.pdbx_seq_one_letter_code
_entity_poly.pdbx_strand_id
1 'polypeptide(L)'
;MDISPLQSLQDSCSSVIVTMNRMATAMQEGEYDAGKAQTTTPPPVELRAAALRAEMTDAEGLGLKLEDREMDIRELKKGLKMKLLALGEANVRLSLLEKKLDTASKDADERVERIQTKLDESQSLLRKKAKEFEETMDALQADIDQLESEKAELKQRLSAQTKLTIEGLRGPPPSSIAAIATAAVAGSVAPSVGGGPGPLQVVDSPLLLQQIKVQRLSIRHLKNENYRLQAEKMKAQLASLPPLHVPKLPAVDSPRPGVLSSALYRKTDQLLGTLLGMSASVRVVDITGKSPVSPSAQLLEQTARLRSLSNMLDKLKDEVAKNVVTRSPGARVLSDFATFPSPSYIKAKEEQKGNTVLVGKVLIPCAPGQEHVHRLVLSQQELHRVHRLLTP
;
A
#
# COMPACT_ATOMS: atom_id res chain seq x y z
N MET A 1 98.20 -47.72 0.33
CA MET A 1 98.69 -46.69 -0.59
C MET A 1 98.89 -45.45 0.23
N ASP A 2 100.14 -45.09 0.45
CA ASP A 2 100.49 -43.95 1.28
C ASP A 2 100.16 -42.66 0.52
N ILE A 3 99.34 -41.80 1.13
CA ILE A 3 99.07 -40.47 0.59
C ILE A 3 100.41 -39.73 0.59
N SER A 4 100.90 -39.37 -0.58
CA SER A 4 102.18 -38.67 -0.70
C SER A 4 102.13 -37.39 0.15
N PRO A 5 103.14 -37.09 0.99
CA PRO A 5 103.13 -35.87 1.80
C PRO A 5 103.01 -34.60 0.96
N LEU A 6 103.37 -34.68 -0.33
CA LEU A 6 103.14 -33.61 -1.31
C LEU A 6 101.64 -33.38 -1.61
N GLN A 7 100.82 -34.43 -1.68
CA GLN A 7 99.36 -34.30 -1.85
C GLN A 7 98.70 -33.70 -0.61
N SER A 8 99.06 -34.18 0.60
CA SER A 8 98.54 -33.61 1.85
C SER A 8 98.85 -32.12 2.00
N LEU A 9 100.03 -31.68 1.53
CA LEU A 9 100.39 -30.27 1.47
C LEU A 9 99.58 -29.51 0.40
N GLN A 10 99.36 -30.11 -0.77
CA GLN A 10 98.60 -29.51 -1.85
C GLN A 10 97.11 -29.33 -1.48
N ASP A 11 96.50 -30.32 -0.85
CA ASP A 11 95.12 -30.28 -0.34
C ASP A 11 94.98 -29.25 0.80
N SER A 12 95.96 -29.19 1.71
CA SER A 12 96.05 -28.16 2.76
C SER A 12 96.09 -26.74 2.15
N CYS A 13 96.99 -26.49 1.21
CA CYS A 13 97.07 -25.21 0.50
C CYS A 13 95.78 -24.88 -0.26
N SER A 14 95.16 -25.87 -0.92
CA SER A 14 93.90 -25.69 -1.63
C SER A 14 92.75 -25.32 -0.68
N SER A 15 92.68 -25.93 0.51
CA SER A 15 91.72 -25.58 1.56
C SER A 15 91.93 -24.16 2.09
N VAL A 16 93.19 -23.72 2.27
CA VAL A 16 93.51 -22.34 2.68
C VAL A 16 93.09 -21.34 1.60
N ILE A 17 93.37 -21.62 0.32
CA ILE A 17 92.97 -20.77 -0.81
C ILE A 17 91.45 -20.63 -0.91
N VAL A 18 90.69 -21.73 -0.79
CA VAL A 18 89.22 -21.70 -0.77
C VAL A 18 88.70 -20.85 0.40
N THR A 19 89.31 -20.98 1.57
CA THR A 19 88.92 -20.22 2.77
C THR A 19 89.24 -18.72 2.61
N MET A 20 90.42 -18.37 2.09
CA MET A 20 90.79 -16.97 1.78
C MET A 20 89.88 -16.35 0.73
N ASN A 21 89.58 -17.04 -0.37
CA ASN A 21 88.70 -16.52 -1.41
C ASN A 21 87.29 -16.26 -0.86
N ARG A 22 86.75 -17.18 -0.06
CA ARG A 22 85.44 -17.00 0.60
C ARG A 22 85.43 -15.80 1.54
N MET A 23 86.54 -15.56 2.25
CA MET A 23 86.71 -14.40 3.13
C MET A 23 86.83 -13.09 2.33
N ALA A 24 87.55 -13.10 1.21
CA ALA A 24 87.67 -11.96 0.31
C ALA A 24 86.33 -11.59 -0.35
N THR A 25 85.53 -12.57 -0.78
CA THR A 25 84.16 -12.35 -1.25
C THR A 25 83.28 -11.72 -0.16
N ALA A 26 83.26 -12.28 1.05
CA ALA A 26 82.51 -11.72 2.17
C ALA A 26 82.97 -10.30 2.57
N MET A 27 84.26 -9.97 2.42
CA MET A 27 84.77 -8.60 2.60
C MET A 27 84.29 -7.65 1.49
N GLN A 28 84.27 -8.11 0.23
CA GLN A 28 83.86 -7.29 -0.92
C GLN A 28 82.34 -7.07 -0.97
N GLU A 29 81.55 -8.02 -0.46
CA GLU A 29 80.09 -7.92 -0.34
C GLU A 29 79.64 -7.23 0.97
N GLY A 30 80.57 -6.94 1.89
CA GLY A 30 80.30 -6.27 3.16
C GLY A 30 79.76 -7.17 4.28
N GLU A 31 79.67 -8.48 4.05
CA GLU A 31 79.14 -9.48 4.99
C GLU A 31 80.18 -10.02 6.01
N TYR A 32 81.35 -9.41 6.11
CA TYR A 32 82.46 -9.86 6.96
C TYR A 32 82.12 -10.03 8.46
N ASP A 33 81.13 -9.29 9.00
CA ASP A 33 80.66 -9.42 10.40
C ASP A 33 79.34 -10.22 10.54
N ALA A 34 78.93 -10.98 9.52
CA ALA A 34 77.71 -11.81 9.52
C ALA A 34 77.75 -13.04 10.47
N GLY A 35 78.71 -13.08 11.41
CA GLY A 35 78.82 -14.09 12.46
C GLY A 35 77.85 -13.92 13.64
N LYS A 36 77.01 -12.87 13.65
CA LYS A 36 75.93 -12.68 14.62
C LYS A 36 74.59 -13.04 14.00
N ALA A 37 73.79 -13.82 14.71
CA ALA A 37 72.47 -14.27 14.26
C ALA A 37 71.63 -13.11 13.73
N GLN A 38 71.26 -13.18 12.46
CA GLN A 38 70.55 -12.13 11.74
C GLN A 38 69.10 -12.07 12.24
N THR A 39 68.86 -11.35 13.34
CA THR A 39 67.51 -10.93 13.72
C THR A 39 67.02 -9.90 12.72
N THR A 40 66.27 -10.36 11.71
CA THR A 40 65.63 -9.54 10.66
C THR A 40 64.46 -8.72 11.22
N THR A 41 64.73 -7.94 12.25
CA THR A 41 63.85 -6.90 12.79
C THR A 41 64.44 -5.55 12.41
N PRO A 42 63.79 -4.76 11.54
CA PRO A 42 64.33 -3.46 11.14
C PRO A 42 64.49 -2.53 12.36
N PRO A 43 65.48 -1.61 12.35
CA PRO A 43 65.76 -0.72 13.47
C PRO A 43 64.50 -0.02 14.01
N PRO A 44 64.38 0.24 15.33
CA PRO A 44 63.22 0.91 15.90
C PRO A 44 62.87 2.27 15.28
N VAL A 45 63.85 2.96 14.68
CA VAL A 45 63.65 4.21 13.94
C VAL A 45 62.91 3.96 12.61
N GLU A 46 63.24 2.89 11.89
CA GLU A 46 62.58 2.52 10.64
C GLU A 46 61.15 2.02 10.89
N LEU A 47 60.94 1.23 11.94
CA LEU A 47 59.60 0.82 12.36
C LEU A 47 58.70 2.02 12.69
N ARG A 48 59.23 3.02 13.40
CA ARG A 48 58.52 4.28 13.69
C ARG A 48 58.26 5.10 12.41
N ALA A 49 59.23 5.18 11.51
CA ALA A 49 59.06 5.89 10.24
C ALA A 49 58.04 5.19 9.32
N ALA A 50 58.01 3.86 9.31
CA ALA A 50 57.01 3.08 8.58
C ALA A 50 55.60 3.25 9.17
N ALA A 51 55.47 3.20 10.50
CA ALA A 51 54.21 3.47 11.18
C ALA A 51 53.68 4.89 10.91
N LEU A 52 54.55 5.91 10.97
CA LEU A 52 54.18 7.29 10.65
C LEU A 52 53.76 7.45 9.19
N ARG A 53 54.44 6.81 8.24
CA ARG A 53 54.04 6.83 6.82
C ARG A 53 52.68 6.18 6.60
N ALA A 54 52.41 5.04 7.26
CA ALA A 54 51.11 4.39 7.20
C ALA A 54 50.00 5.29 7.77
N GLU A 55 50.24 5.92 8.93
CA GLU A 55 49.31 6.87 9.55
C GLU A 55 49.04 8.11 8.66
N MET A 56 50.07 8.63 7.97
CA MET A 56 49.90 9.72 6.99
C MET A 56 49.04 9.29 5.79
N THR A 57 49.29 8.11 5.20
CA THR A 57 48.48 7.60 4.08
C THR A 57 47.04 7.29 4.50
N ASP A 58 46.83 6.77 5.71
CA ASP A 58 45.48 6.56 6.27
C ASP A 58 44.76 7.90 6.51
N ALA A 59 45.46 8.94 6.98
CA ALA A 59 44.92 10.28 7.15
C ALA A 59 44.55 10.94 5.80
N GLU A 60 45.37 10.81 4.76
CA GLU A 60 45.06 11.24 3.39
C GLU A 60 43.82 10.51 2.84
N GLY A 61 43.74 9.19 3.07
CA GLY A 61 42.59 8.36 2.69
C GLY A 61 41.31 8.65 3.48
N LEU A 62 41.40 9.26 4.66
CA LEU A 62 40.27 9.82 5.40
C LEU A 62 39.89 11.21 4.89
N GLY A 63 40.86 12.03 4.46
CA GLY A 63 40.63 13.33 3.82
C GLY A 63 39.76 13.23 2.57
N LEU A 64 40.11 12.36 1.63
CA LEU A 64 39.32 12.12 0.40
C LEU A 64 37.87 11.70 0.72
N LYS A 65 37.68 10.80 1.70
CA LYS A 65 36.34 10.39 2.15
C LYS A 65 35.54 11.53 2.77
N LEU A 66 36.21 12.50 3.40
CA LEU A 66 35.56 13.67 3.97
C LEU A 66 35.13 14.65 2.86
N GLU A 67 35.98 14.89 1.86
CA GLU A 67 35.65 15.70 0.67
C GLU A 67 34.46 15.13 -0.12
N ASP A 68 34.40 13.80 -0.33
CA ASP A 68 33.26 13.11 -0.93
C ASP A 68 31.96 13.40 -0.15
N ARG A 69 32.00 13.30 1.19
CA ARG A 69 30.82 13.58 2.03
C ARG A 69 30.43 15.06 2.03
N GLU A 70 31.39 15.98 1.91
CA GLU A 70 31.09 17.40 1.72
C GLU A 70 30.47 17.68 0.33
N MET A 71 30.82 16.93 -0.70
CA MET A 71 30.14 16.97 -2.00
C MET A 71 28.70 16.46 -1.89
N ASP A 72 28.49 15.28 -1.30
CA ASP A 72 27.15 14.70 -1.06
C ASP A 72 26.26 15.68 -0.26
N ILE A 73 26.80 16.28 0.81
CA ILE A 73 26.08 17.26 1.63
C ILE A 73 25.69 18.50 0.81
N ARG A 74 26.55 18.98 -0.10
CA ARG A 74 26.25 20.11 -0.99
C ARG A 74 25.15 19.75 -2.00
N GLU A 75 25.19 18.56 -2.59
CA GLU A 75 24.16 18.10 -3.52
C GLU A 75 22.82 17.87 -2.81
N LEU A 76 22.81 17.20 -1.66
CA LEU A 76 21.61 17.01 -0.83
C LEU A 76 20.99 18.35 -0.40
N LYS A 77 21.81 19.34 -0.01
CA LYS A 77 21.32 20.72 0.28
C LYS A 77 20.70 21.39 -0.95
N LYS A 78 21.26 21.20 -2.15
CA LYS A 78 20.70 21.71 -3.41
C LYS A 78 19.36 21.02 -3.74
N GLY A 79 19.31 19.69 -3.65
CA GLY A 79 18.09 18.90 -3.86
C GLY A 79 16.98 19.24 -2.87
N LEU A 80 17.32 19.49 -1.61
CA LEU A 80 16.38 19.92 -0.57
C LEU A 80 15.75 21.29 -0.89
N LYS A 81 16.56 22.27 -1.32
CA LYS A 81 16.05 23.58 -1.76
C LYS A 81 15.08 23.46 -2.93
N MET A 82 15.39 22.64 -3.93
CA MET A 82 14.50 22.41 -5.07
C MET A 82 13.17 21.75 -4.65
N LYS A 83 13.22 20.75 -3.75
CA LYS A 83 12.00 20.13 -3.20
C LYS A 83 11.16 21.10 -2.39
N LEU A 84 11.78 22.02 -1.65
CA LEU A 84 11.07 23.03 -0.85
C LEU A 84 10.33 24.04 -1.75
N LEU A 85 10.94 24.46 -2.86
CA LEU A 85 10.28 25.31 -3.87
C LEU A 85 9.11 24.59 -4.54
N ALA A 86 9.31 23.35 -4.99
CA ALA A 86 8.26 22.53 -5.61
C ALA A 86 7.09 22.26 -4.65
N LEU A 87 7.37 22.06 -3.35
CA LEU A 87 6.35 21.92 -2.31
C LEU A 87 5.55 23.22 -2.13
N GLY A 88 6.21 24.39 -2.12
CA GLY A 88 5.54 25.68 -2.06
C GLY A 88 4.62 25.93 -3.26
N GLU A 89 5.08 25.60 -4.46
CA GLU A 89 4.31 25.70 -5.71
C GLU A 89 3.07 24.76 -5.70
N ALA A 90 3.24 23.52 -5.20
CA ALA A 90 2.14 22.59 -5.00
C ALA A 90 1.14 23.08 -3.95
N ASN A 91 1.61 23.70 -2.86
CA ASN A 91 0.74 24.26 -1.82
C ASN A 91 -0.10 25.44 -2.34
N VAL A 92 0.48 26.32 -3.17
CA VAL A 92 -0.27 27.40 -3.84
C VAL A 92 -1.33 26.84 -4.80
N ARG A 93 -1.02 25.77 -5.56
CA ARG A 93 -2.02 25.09 -6.39
C ARG A 93 -3.15 24.50 -5.56
N LEU A 94 -2.83 23.87 -4.43
CA LEU A 94 -3.80 23.29 -3.51
C LEU A 94 -4.74 24.36 -2.95
N SER A 95 -4.22 25.46 -2.40
CA SER A 95 -5.04 26.58 -1.91
C SER A 95 -5.88 27.28 -2.98
N LEU A 96 -5.45 27.26 -4.25
CA LEU A 96 -6.27 27.74 -5.37
C LEU A 96 -7.43 26.78 -5.69
N LEU A 97 -7.21 25.47 -5.59
CA LEU A 97 -8.25 24.46 -5.80
C LEU A 97 -9.27 24.44 -4.65
N GLU A 98 -8.82 24.60 -3.40
CA GLU A 98 -9.69 24.77 -2.23
C GLU A 98 -10.60 25.99 -2.40
N LYS A 99 -10.05 27.18 -2.72
CA LYS A 99 -10.87 28.37 -2.97
C LYS A 99 -11.87 28.21 -4.11
N LYS A 100 -11.51 27.46 -5.15
CA LYS A 100 -12.44 27.12 -6.25
C LYS A 100 -13.54 26.17 -5.80
N LEU A 101 -13.22 25.21 -4.93
CA LEU A 101 -14.21 24.31 -4.33
C LEU A 101 -15.17 25.08 -3.42
N ASP A 102 -14.68 25.95 -2.54
CA ASP A 102 -15.50 26.80 -1.67
C ASP A 102 -16.46 27.69 -2.47
N THR A 103 -15.96 28.30 -3.55
CA THR A 103 -16.76 29.17 -4.44
C THR A 103 -17.82 28.35 -5.18
N ALA A 104 -17.46 27.15 -5.68
CA ALA A 104 -18.39 26.26 -6.36
C ALA A 104 -19.43 25.64 -5.41
N SER A 105 -19.08 25.43 -4.13
CA SER A 105 -20.03 25.01 -3.09
C SER A 105 -21.05 26.12 -2.84
N LYS A 106 -20.59 27.36 -2.61
CA LYS A 106 -21.48 28.51 -2.38
C LYS A 106 -22.44 28.76 -3.54
N ASP A 107 -21.97 28.72 -4.80
CA ASP A 107 -22.87 28.83 -5.96
C ASP A 107 -23.84 27.63 -6.07
N ALA A 108 -23.46 26.44 -5.61
CA ALA A 108 -24.40 25.31 -5.53
C ALA A 108 -25.46 25.53 -4.46
N ASP A 109 -25.06 25.99 -3.26
CA ASP A 109 -25.96 26.27 -2.14
C ASP A 109 -26.96 27.41 -2.48
N GLU A 110 -26.47 28.52 -3.04
CA GLU A 110 -27.30 29.63 -3.54
C GLU A 110 -28.28 29.18 -4.65
N ARG A 111 -27.89 28.20 -5.48
CA ARG A 111 -28.79 27.63 -6.51
C ARG A 111 -29.85 26.74 -5.89
N VAL A 112 -29.53 25.98 -4.84
CA VAL A 112 -30.49 25.19 -4.08
C VAL A 112 -31.51 26.11 -3.40
N GLU A 113 -31.05 27.18 -2.73
CA GLU A 113 -31.92 28.18 -2.11
C GLU A 113 -32.87 28.82 -3.13
N ARG A 114 -32.34 29.31 -4.27
CA ARG A 114 -33.15 29.87 -5.37
C ARG A 114 -34.17 28.88 -5.96
N ILE A 115 -33.89 27.59 -5.96
CA ILE A 115 -34.84 26.56 -6.41
C ILE A 115 -35.90 26.32 -5.34
N GLN A 116 -35.52 26.31 -4.06
CA GLN A 116 -36.43 26.13 -2.93
C GLN A 116 -37.46 27.27 -2.86
N THR A 117 -37.03 28.54 -2.95
CA THR A 117 -37.94 29.69 -2.98
C THR A 117 -39.00 29.56 -4.09
N LYS A 118 -38.58 29.19 -5.31
CA LYS A 118 -39.48 28.99 -6.44
C LYS A 118 -40.44 27.81 -6.25
N LEU A 119 -39.98 26.75 -5.59
CA LEU A 119 -40.83 25.60 -5.24
C LEU A 119 -41.92 26.02 -4.25
N ASP A 120 -41.56 26.77 -3.22
CA ASP A 120 -42.49 27.23 -2.18
C ASP A 120 -43.50 28.26 -2.73
N GLU A 121 -43.06 29.19 -3.58
CA GLU A 121 -43.92 30.10 -4.35
C GLU A 121 -44.93 29.34 -5.22
N SER A 122 -44.46 28.33 -5.97
CA SER A 122 -45.30 27.50 -6.84
C SER A 122 -46.33 26.67 -6.06
N GLN A 123 -45.93 26.08 -4.93
CA GLN A 123 -46.85 25.38 -4.03
C GLN A 123 -47.90 26.32 -3.42
N SER A 124 -47.50 27.55 -3.06
CA SER A 124 -48.41 28.58 -2.55
C SER A 124 -49.47 28.97 -3.58
N LEU A 125 -49.05 29.20 -4.84
CA LEU A 125 -49.95 29.46 -5.96
C LEU A 125 -50.91 28.30 -6.23
N LEU A 126 -50.40 27.05 -6.21
CA LEU A 126 -51.22 25.86 -6.43
C LEU A 126 -52.29 25.69 -5.34
N ARG A 127 -51.92 25.90 -4.05
CA ARG A 127 -52.88 25.87 -2.93
C ARG A 127 -53.94 26.96 -3.03
N LYS A 128 -53.57 28.19 -3.43
CA LYS A 128 -54.53 29.26 -3.67
C LYS A 128 -55.52 28.89 -4.78
N LYS A 129 -55.01 28.40 -5.92
CA LYS A 129 -55.87 27.96 -7.02
C LYS A 129 -56.78 26.79 -6.66
N ALA A 130 -56.31 25.82 -5.88
CA ALA A 130 -57.15 24.74 -5.37
C ALA A 130 -58.32 25.30 -4.51
N LYS A 131 -58.03 26.24 -3.61
CA LYS A 131 -59.05 26.89 -2.77
C LYS A 131 -60.04 27.73 -3.58
N GLU A 132 -59.57 28.49 -4.58
CA GLU A 132 -60.43 29.25 -5.50
C GLU A 132 -61.37 28.32 -6.31
N PHE A 133 -60.90 27.14 -6.73
CA PHE A 133 -61.74 26.14 -7.38
C PHE A 133 -62.76 25.52 -6.42
N GLU A 134 -62.36 25.21 -5.19
CA GLU A 134 -63.25 24.67 -4.14
C GLU A 134 -64.37 25.67 -3.82
N GLU A 135 -64.05 26.94 -3.58
CA GLU A 135 -65.03 28.02 -3.37
C GLU A 135 -65.97 28.22 -4.57
N THR A 136 -65.47 28.05 -5.80
CA THR A 136 -66.29 28.13 -7.01
C THR A 136 -67.22 26.92 -7.16
N MET A 137 -66.76 25.72 -6.79
CA MET A 137 -67.58 24.50 -6.81
C MET A 137 -68.70 24.57 -5.77
N ASP A 138 -68.41 25.04 -4.56
CA ASP A 138 -69.42 25.24 -3.51
C ASP A 138 -70.49 26.27 -3.93
N ALA A 139 -70.09 27.38 -4.56
CA ALA A 139 -71.01 28.38 -5.09
C ALA A 139 -71.92 27.79 -6.19
N LEU A 140 -71.36 27.04 -7.14
CA LEU A 140 -72.15 26.37 -8.19
C LEU A 140 -73.09 25.29 -7.63
N GLN A 141 -72.70 24.59 -6.56
CA GLN A 141 -73.57 23.62 -5.91
C GLN A 141 -74.73 24.32 -5.17
N ALA A 142 -74.47 25.46 -4.51
CA ALA A 142 -75.54 26.27 -3.92
C ALA A 142 -76.53 26.80 -4.97
N ASP A 143 -76.05 27.23 -6.13
CA ASP A 143 -76.91 27.64 -7.26
C ASP A 143 -77.76 26.46 -7.79
N ILE A 144 -77.19 25.24 -7.87
CA ILE A 144 -77.93 24.02 -8.24
C ILE A 144 -79.05 23.75 -7.23
N ASP A 145 -78.72 23.73 -5.94
CA ASP A 145 -79.67 23.45 -4.86
C ASP A 145 -80.80 24.50 -4.81
N GLN A 146 -80.47 25.78 -5.04
CA GLN A 146 -81.45 26.85 -5.19
C GLN A 146 -82.37 26.60 -6.39
N LEU A 147 -81.82 26.34 -7.58
CA LEU A 147 -82.61 26.08 -8.79
C LEU A 147 -83.48 24.82 -8.66
N GLU A 148 -83.04 23.78 -7.94
CA GLU A 148 -83.87 22.62 -7.62
C GLU A 148 -85.02 22.98 -6.67
N SER A 149 -84.79 23.86 -5.69
CA SER A 149 -85.84 24.36 -4.79
C SER A 149 -86.88 25.22 -5.53
N GLU A 150 -86.44 26.13 -6.41
CA GLU A 150 -87.33 26.97 -7.24
C GLU A 150 -88.14 26.12 -8.22
N LYS A 151 -87.50 25.11 -8.85
CA LYS A 151 -88.17 24.12 -9.70
C LYS A 151 -89.20 23.29 -8.93
N ALA A 152 -88.90 22.89 -7.69
CA ALA A 152 -89.84 22.20 -6.83
C ALA A 152 -91.03 23.10 -6.45
N GLU A 153 -90.77 24.37 -6.09
CA GLU A 153 -91.81 25.34 -5.77
C GLU A 153 -92.68 25.66 -6.99
N LEU A 154 -92.10 25.90 -8.16
CA LEU A 154 -92.83 26.13 -9.41
C LEU A 154 -93.69 24.91 -9.78
N LYS A 155 -93.18 23.68 -9.59
CA LYS A 155 -93.97 22.45 -9.78
C LYS A 155 -95.12 22.34 -8.77
N GLN A 156 -94.90 22.75 -7.52
CA GLN A 156 -95.95 22.82 -6.50
C GLN A 156 -97.01 23.88 -6.86
N ARG A 157 -96.59 25.11 -7.21
CA ARG A 157 -97.47 26.19 -7.67
C ARG A 157 -98.28 25.78 -8.90
N LEU A 158 -97.66 25.15 -9.88
CA LEU A 158 -98.35 24.59 -11.06
C LEU A 158 -99.39 23.55 -10.64
N SER A 159 -99.05 22.63 -9.72
CA SER A 159 -100.02 21.63 -9.22
C SER A 159 -101.17 22.25 -8.42
N ALA A 160 -100.92 23.32 -7.67
CA ALA A 160 -101.92 24.07 -6.92
C ALA A 160 -102.83 24.90 -7.85
N GLN A 161 -102.26 25.50 -8.90
CA GLN A 161 -103.00 26.24 -9.93
C GLN A 161 -103.84 25.27 -10.80
N THR A 162 -103.30 24.09 -11.13
CA THR A 162 -104.07 23.00 -11.76
C THR A 162 -105.25 22.57 -10.88
N LYS A 163 -105.08 22.57 -9.54
CA LYS A 163 -106.17 22.34 -8.58
C LYS A 163 -107.18 23.48 -8.48
N LEU A 164 -106.80 24.73 -8.75
CA LEU A 164 -107.69 25.89 -8.72
C LEU A 164 -108.45 26.14 -10.03
N THR A 165 -107.99 25.56 -11.16
CA THR A 165 -108.61 25.77 -12.49
C THR A 165 -109.25 24.49 -13.06
N ILE A 166 -109.08 23.32 -12.43
CA ILE A 166 -109.67 22.05 -12.89
C ILE A 166 -110.33 21.27 -11.72
N GLU A 167 -111.38 21.86 -11.15
CA GLU A 167 -112.64 21.13 -10.92
C GLU A 167 -113.56 21.40 -12.13
N GLY A 168 -113.66 20.51 -13.10
CA GLY A 168 -112.94 19.25 -13.20
C GLY A 168 -112.78 18.72 -14.61
N LEU A 169 -111.77 17.86 -14.77
CA LEU A 169 -111.92 16.53 -15.34
C LEU A 169 -110.68 15.69 -14.97
N ARG A 170 -110.84 14.87 -13.93
CA ARG A 170 -110.27 13.52 -13.71
C ARG A 170 -109.09 13.10 -14.61
N GLY A 171 -107.87 13.06 -14.06
CA GLY A 171 -106.73 12.30 -14.63
C GLY A 171 -106.78 10.80 -14.24
N PRO A 172 -105.64 10.09 -14.00
CA PRO A 172 -104.24 10.49 -14.21
C PRO A 172 -103.41 9.30 -14.86
N PRO A 173 -102.12 8.97 -14.55
CA PRO A 173 -101.10 8.60 -15.58
C PRO A 173 -100.45 7.21 -15.21
N PRO A 174 -99.13 6.89 -15.26
CA PRO A 174 -97.94 7.50 -15.91
C PRO A 174 -96.97 6.49 -16.62
N SER A 175 -95.79 7.01 -17.04
CA SER A 175 -94.52 6.37 -17.47
C SER A 175 -94.19 6.45 -18.97
N SER A 176 -92.92 6.50 -19.42
CA SER A 176 -91.62 6.88 -18.80
C SER A 176 -90.53 6.89 -19.90
N ILE A 177 -89.53 7.78 -19.79
CA ILE A 177 -88.15 7.68 -20.38
C ILE A 177 -87.99 7.72 -21.93
N ALA A 178 -87.19 8.69 -22.42
CA ALA A 178 -86.12 8.58 -23.45
C ALA A 178 -85.89 9.98 -24.09
N ALA A 179 -84.87 10.74 -23.68
CA ALA A 179 -83.49 10.67 -24.18
C ALA A 179 -83.30 11.34 -25.56
N ILE A 180 -83.01 12.64 -25.55
CA ILE A 180 -82.49 13.39 -26.70
C ILE A 180 -80.99 13.07 -26.81
N ALA A 181 -80.58 12.41 -27.89
CA ALA A 181 -79.19 12.02 -28.10
C ALA A 181 -78.46 12.97 -29.06
N THR A 182 -77.24 13.36 -28.64
CA THR A 182 -76.12 13.76 -29.51
C THR A 182 -76.35 14.87 -30.53
N ALA A 183 -75.95 16.09 -30.14
CA ALA A 183 -75.26 16.97 -31.07
C ALA A 183 -73.93 16.30 -31.49
N ALA A 184 -73.75 16.07 -32.79
CA ALA A 184 -72.46 15.68 -33.38
C ALA A 184 -72.02 16.80 -34.34
N VAL A 185 -70.78 17.27 -34.15
CA VAL A 185 -70.26 18.49 -34.77
C VAL A 185 -70.08 18.32 -36.28
N ALA A 186 -70.88 19.04 -37.07
CA ALA A 186 -70.49 19.38 -38.44
C ALA A 186 -69.37 20.43 -38.36
N GLY A 187 -68.25 20.15 -39.02
CA GLY A 187 -67.02 20.93 -38.80
C GLY A 187 -67.03 22.32 -39.44
N SER A 188 -66.31 23.25 -38.83
CA SER A 188 -65.83 24.46 -39.50
C SER A 188 -64.46 24.87 -38.96
N VAL A 189 -63.53 25.04 -39.90
CA VAL A 189 -62.18 25.54 -39.70
C VAL A 189 -62.15 27.06 -39.45
N ALA A 190 -61.32 27.50 -38.49
CA ALA A 190 -60.82 28.89 -38.32
C ALA A 190 -61.87 30.01 -38.08
N PRO A 191 -61.47 31.26 -37.76
CA PRO A 191 -60.17 31.81 -37.33
C PRO A 191 -60.20 32.11 -35.79
N SER A 192 -59.52 33.06 -35.14
CA SER A 192 -58.58 34.14 -35.53
C SER A 192 -57.62 34.56 -34.40
N VAL A 193 -56.36 34.82 -34.77
CA VAL A 193 -55.47 35.92 -34.32
C VAL A 193 -55.67 36.52 -32.90
N GLY A 194 -54.67 36.31 -32.04
CA GLY A 194 -54.38 37.14 -30.86
C GLY A 194 -52.88 37.14 -30.60
N GLY A 195 -52.18 38.20 -31.04
CA GLY A 195 -50.71 38.22 -31.06
C GLY A 195 -50.05 38.60 -29.75
N GLY A 196 -48.88 38.01 -29.47
CA GLY A 196 -47.98 38.42 -28.41
C GLY A 196 -46.65 37.66 -28.47
N PRO A 197 -45.49 38.32 -28.65
CA PRO A 197 -44.19 37.67 -28.64
C PRO A 197 -43.73 37.44 -27.19
N GLY A 198 -44.48 36.63 -26.44
CA GLY A 198 -43.99 36.07 -25.19
C GLY A 198 -43.01 34.93 -25.52
N PRO A 199 -41.81 34.86 -24.91
CA PRO A 199 -40.98 33.68 -25.06
C PRO A 199 -41.77 32.49 -24.51
N LEU A 200 -41.99 31.47 -25.35
CA LEU A 200 -42.51 30.19 -24.91
C LEU A 200 -41.56 29.66 -23.85
N GLN A 201 -41.93 29.84 -22.58
CA GLN A 201 -41.16 29.36 -21.46
C GLN A 201 -41.36 27.85 -21.42
N VAL A 202 -40.52 27.15 -22.18
CA VAL A 202 -40.39 25.69 -22.14
C VAL A 202 -40.02 25.34 -20.72
N VAL A 203 -41.03 24.95 -19.93
CA VAL A 203 -40.83 24.40 -18.60
C VAL A 203 -40.19 23.04 -18.81
N ASP A 204 -38.85 23.00 -18.78
CA ASP A 204 -38.08 21.77 -18.79
C ASP A 204 -38.61 20.87 -17.68
N SER A 205 -39.32 19.80 -18.08
CA SER A 205 -39.97 18.91 -17.13
C SER A 205 -38.94 18.42 -16.11
N PRO A 206 -39.15 18.56 -14.79
CA PRO A 206 -38.18 18.11 -13.78
C PRO A 206 -37.84 16.62 -13.93
N LEU A 207 -38.78 15.83 -14.44
CA LEU A 207 -38.59 14.42 -14.80
C LEU A 207 -37.60 14.25 -15.96
N LEU A 208 -37.67 15.09 -16.98
CA LEU A 208 -36.74 15.11 -18.12
C LEU A 208 -35.33 15.49 -17.68
N LEU A 209 -35.18 16.49 -16.80
CA LEU A 209 -33.87 16.86 -16.24
C LEU A 209 -33.26 15.72 -15.40
N GLN A 210 -34.07 15.00 -14.62
CA GLN A 210 -33.62 13.83 -13.89
C GLN A 210 -33.26 12.66 -14.83
N GLN A 211 -34.05 12.43 -15.87
CA GLN A 211 -33.76 11.44 -16.91
C GLN A 211 -32.43 11.74 -17.62
N ILE A 212 -32.17 13.00 -17.98
CA ILE A 212 -30.90 13.44 -18.58
C ILE A 212 -29.72 13.19 -17.62
N LYS A 213 -29.87 13.43 -16.31
CA LYS A 213 -28.84 13.12 -15.30
C LYS A 213 -28.52 11.63 -15.24
N VAL A 214 -29.56 10.77 -15.17
CA VAL A 214 -29.40 9.30 -15.12
C VAL A 214 -28.80 8.76 -16.42
N GLN A 215 -29.25 9.26 -17.58
CA GLN A 215 -28.69 8.88 -18.89
C GLN A 215 -27.21 9.30 -19.00
N ARG A 216 -26.84 10.51 -18.55
CA ARG A 216 -25.42 10.96 -18.51
C ARG A 216 -24.55 10.07 -17.61
N LEU A 217 -25.07 9.58 -16.48
CA LEU A 217 -24.37 8.62 -15.62
C LEU A 217 -24.21 7.26 -16.32
N SER A 218 -25.26 6.76 -16.96
CA SER A 218 -25.25 5.50 -17.71
C SER A 218 -24.26 5.55 -18.89
N ILE A 219 -24.25 6.65 -19.66
CA ILE A 219 -23.27 6.90 -20.73
C ILE A 219 -21.84 6.92 -20.17
N ARG A 220 -21.60 7.54 -19.00
CA ARG A 220 -20.29 7.53 -18.35
C ARG A 220 -19.87 6.11 -17.95
N HIS A 221 -20.78 5.32 -17.40
CA HIS A 221 -20.51 3.92 -17.04
C HIS A 221 -20.18 3.08 -18.28
N LEU A 222 -21.00 3.14 -19.33
CA LEU A 222 -20.76 2.45 -20.61
C LEU A 222 -19.44 2.88 -21.27
N LYS A 223 -19.10 4.18 -21.20
CA LYS A 223 -17.82 4.70 -21.70
C LYS A 223 -16.63 4.15 -20.92
N ASN A 224 -16.74 4.06 -19.59
CA ASN A 224 -15.70 3.47 -18.75
C ASN A 224 -15.53 1.97 -19.01
N GLU A 225 -16.63 1.22 -19.18
CA GLU A 225 -16.58 -0.21 -19.54
C GLU A 225 -16.01 -0.42 -20.94
N ASN A 226 -16.36 0.43 -21.91
CA ASN A 226 -15.78 0.39 -23.24
C ASN A 226 -14.26 0.63 -23.20
N TYR A 227 -13.79 1.62 -22.43
CA TYR A 227 -12.36 1.82 -22.20
C TYR A 227 -11.70 0.66 -21.45
N ARG A 228 -12.38 0.03 -20.48
CA ARG A 228 -11.88 -1.16 -19.78
C ARG A 228 -11.65 -2.32 -20.75
N LEU A 229 -12.58 -2.55 -21.66
CA LEU A 229 -12.50 -3.60 -22.69
C LEU A 229 -11.45 -3.28 -23.77
N GLN A 230 -11.42 -2.04 -24.28
CA GLN A 230 -10.36 -1.61 -25.22
C GLN A 230 -8.96 -1.74 -24.62
N ALA A 231 -8.79 -1.38 -23.35
CA ALA A 231 -7.52 -1.49 -22.64
C ALA A 231 -7.21 -2.92 -22.13
N GLU A 232 -8.12 -3.89 -22.26
CA GLU A 232 -7.98 -5.23 -21.67
C GLU A 232 -6.74 -5.96 -22.20
N LYS A 233 -6.51 -5.94 -23.51
CA LYS A 233 -5.32 -6.54 -24.13
C LYS A 233 -4.03 -5.91 -23.59
N MET A 234 -3.96 -4.58 -23.54
CA MET A 234 -2.79 -3.85 -23.04
C MET A 234 -2.56 -4.11 -21.54
N LYS A 235 -3.63 -4.16 -20.74
CA LYS A 235 -3.59 -4.50 -19.32
C LYS A 235 -3.12 -5.93 -19.11
N ALA A 236 -3.58 -6.89 -19.91
CA ALA A 236 -3.15 -8.29 -19.85
C ALA A 236 -1.68 -8.45 -20.24
N GLN A 237 -1.22 -7.76 -21.29
CA GLN A 237 0.19 -7.74 -21.67
C GLN A 237 1.06 -7.19 -20.54
N LEU A 238 0.69 -6.05 -19.93
CA LEU A 238 1.43 -5.49 -18.80
C LEU A 238 1.40 -6.41 -17.56
N ALA A 239 0.26 -7.03 -17.25
CA ALA A 239 0.11 -7.96 -16.13
C ALA A 239 0.80 -9.31 -16.34
N SER A 240 1.15 -9.67 -17.59
CA SER A 240 1.96 -10.86 -17.88
C SER A 240 3.45 -10.69 -17.56
N LEU A 241 3.90 -9.45 -17.37
CA LEU A 241 5.27 -9.15 -16.96
C LEU A 241 5.42 -9.31 -15.43
N PRO A 242 6.59 -9.78 -14.94
CA PRO A 242 6.81 -9.97 -13.51
C PRO A 242 6.80 -8.62 -12.77
N PRO A 243 6.16 -8.54 -11.57
CA PRO A 243 6.03 -7.29 -10.84
C PRO A 243 7.36 -6.83 -10.24
N LEU A 244 7.80 -5.63 -10.62
CA LEU A 244 9.05 -5.02 -10.16
C LEU A 244 8.91 -4.53 -8.71
N HIS A 245 9.56 -5.23 -7.78
CA HIS A 245 9.67 -4.84 -6.38
C HIS A 245 11.06 -4.25 -6.12
N VAL A 246 11.13 -2.93 -5.93
CA VAL A 246 12.40 -2.27 -5.57
C VAL A 246 12.77 -2.57 -4.11
N PRO A 247 13.95 -3.13 -3.81
CA PRO A 247 14.41 -3.28 -2.44
C PRO A 247 14.55 -1.92 -1.76
N LYS A 248 14.14 -1.83 -0.49
CA LYS A 248 14.37 -0.64 0.32
C LYS A 248 15.85 -0.59 0.72
N LEU A 249 16.67 0.02 -0.13
CA LEU A 249 18.04 0.36 0.20
C LEU A 249 18.06 1.24 1.47
N PRO A 250 18.89 0.93 2.48
CA PRO A 250 19.04 1.80 3.63
C PRO A 250 19.65 3.12 3.18
N ALA A 251 19.07 4.25 3.61
CA ALA A 251 19.70 5.54 3.40
C ALA A 251 21.02 5.59 4.17
N VAL A 252 22.07 6.14 3.55
CA VAL A 252 23.47 6.10 4.03
C VAL A 252 23.62 6.63 5.47
N ASP A 253 22.77 7.58 5.88
CA ASP A 253 22.81 8.21 7.21
C ASP A 253 21.76 7.66 8.20
N SER A 254 21.13 6.51 7.90
CA SER A 254 20.14 5.88 8.79
C SER A 254 20.71 4.64 9.51
N PRO A 255 21.27 4.80 10.74
CA PRO A 255 21.68 3.66 11.52
C PRO A 255 20.45 2.89 12.01
N ARG A 256 20.18 1.77 11.34
CA ARG A 256 19.22 0.67 11.64
C ARG A 256 17.87 0.78 10.92
N PRO A 257 17.46 -0.28 10.18
CA PRO A 257 16.09 -0.40 9.67
C PRO A 257 15.08 -0.40 10.82
N GLY A 258 13.91 0.22 10.62
CA GLY A 258 12.82 0.31 11.61
C GLY A 258 12.27 -1.03 12.13
N VAL A 259 12.73 -2.15 11.57
CA VAL A 259 12.53 -3.51 12.08
C VAL A 259 13.10 -3.65 13.51
N LEU A 260 14.29 -3.10 13.78
CA LEU A 260 15.00 -3.23 15.06
C LEU A 260 14.40 -2.38 16.20
N SER A 261 13.41 -1.50 15.91
CA SER A 261 12.77 -0.67 16.93
C SER A 261 11.52 -1.29 17.56
N SER A 262 11.09 -2.49 17.13
CA SER A 262 9.91 -3.13 17.73
C SER A 262 10.17 -3.60 19.16
N ALA A 263 9.13 -3.56 19.99
CA ALA A 263 9.19 -4.04 21.37
C ALA A 263 9.66 -5.51 21.46
N LEU A 264 9.33 -6.35 20.46
CA LEU A 264 9.77 -7.75 20.40
C LEU A 264 11.29 -7.87 20.20
N TYR A 265 11.88 -7.04 19.33
CA TYR A 265 13.34 -7.03 19.15
C TYR A 265 14.04 -6.60 20.45
N ARG A 266 13.54 -5.58 21.15
CA ARG A 266 14.08 -5.17 22.46
C ARG A 266 13.95 -6.25 23.52
N LYS A 267 12.79 -6.93 23.63
CA LYS A 267 12.59 -8.09 24.52
C LYS A 267 13.60 -9.21 24.20
N THR A 268 13.80 -9.50 22.92
CA THR A 268 14.72 -10.55 22.45
C THR A 268 16.16 -10.23 22.80
N ASP A 269 16.60 -8.99 22.56
CA ASP A 269 17.96 -8.52 22.82
C ASP A 269 18.26 -8.48 24.33
N GLN A 270 17.31 -7.99 25.15
CA GLN A 270 17.40 -8.03 26.62
C GLN A 270 17.49 -9.47 27.16
N LEU A 271 16.66 -10.37 26.64
CA LEU A 271 16.66 -11.78 27.06
C LEU A 271 17.96 -12.47 26.64
N LEU A 272 18.42 -12.25 25.40
CA LEU A 272 19.68 -12.75 24.88
C LEU A 272 20.88 -12.26 25.72
N GLY A 273 20.96 -10.96 26.00
CA GLY A 273 22.00 -10.40 26.87
C GLY A 273 21.98 -10.99 28.28
N THR A 274 20.79 -11.27 28.84
CA THR A 274 20.64 -11.94 30.13
C THR A 274 21.12 -13.39 30.10
N LEU A 275 20.78 -14.15 29.05
CA LEU A 275 21.26 -15.54 28.88
C LEU A 275 22.77 -15.59 28.64
N LEU A 276 23.31 -14.73 27.78
CA LEU A 276 24.74 -14.64 27.52
C LEU A 276 25.51 -14.30 28.81
N GLY A 277 25.05 -13.28 29.55
CA GLY A 277 25.62 -12.91 30.85
C GLY A 277 25.59 -14.05 31.86
N MET A 278 24.50 -14.83 31.93
CA MET A 278 24.44 -16.02 32.78
C MET A 278 25.35 -17.15 32.29
N SER A 279 25.42 -17.41 30.99
CA SER A 279 26.29 -18.46 30.42
C SER A 279 27.78 -18.18 30.65
N ALA A 280 28.17 -16.91 30.68
CA ALA A 280 29.53 -16.46 30.97
C ALA A 280 29.87 -16.38 32.47
N SER A 281 28.86 -16.41 33.37
CA SER A 281 29.04 -16.21 34.82
C SER A 281 28.60 -17.41 35.67
N VAL A 282 28.57 -18.61 35.09
CA VAL A 282 28.31 -19.86 35.81
C VAL A 282 29.38 -20.07 36.89
N ARG A 283 28.95 -20.17 38.15
CA ARG A 283 29.81 -20.46 39.30
C ARG A 283 29.34 -21.73 40.01
N VAL A 284 30.31 -22.53 40.44
CA VAL A 284 30.08 -23.69 41.32
C VAL A 284 29.49 -23.20 42.65
N VAL A 285 28.58 -24.00 43.21
CA VAL A 285 27.92 -23.72 44.50
C VAL A 285 28.94 -23.76 45.64
N ASP A 286 28.92 -22.77 46.52
CA ASP A 286 29.81 -22.72 47.69
C ASP A 286 29.33 -23.67 48.79
N ILE A 287 30.18 -24.65 49.14
CA ILE A 287 29.96 -25.60 50.23
C ILE A 287 30.78 -25.29 51.49
N THR A 288 31.58 -24.21 51.50
CA THR A 288 32.51 -23.89 52.60
C THR A 288 31.85 -23.28 53.83
N GLY A 289 30.52 -23.07 53.80
CA GLY A 289 29.76 -22.47 54.90
C GLY A 289 29.97 -20.96 55.09
N LYS A 290 30.72 -20.30 54.19
CA LYS A 290 30.98 -18.85 54.23
C LYS A 290 29.85 -18.03 53.62
N SER A 291 29.08 -18.61 52.71
CA SER A 291 27.84 -18.03 52.18
C SER A 291 26.70 -18.09 53.21
N PRO A 292 25.89 -17.02 53.38
CA PRO A 292 24.73 -17.02 54.28
C PRO A 292 23.55 -17.88 53.77
N VAL A 293 23.65 -18.47 52.58
CA VAL A 293 22.60 -19.27 51.93
C VAL A 293 23.06 -20.72 51.80
N SER A 294 22.22 -21.69 52.18
CA SER A 294 22.58 -23.11 52.12
C SER A 294 22.92 -23.56 50.68
N PRO A 295 23.83 -24.52 50.48
CA PRO A 295 24.21 -24.99 49.14
C PRO A 295 23.00 -25.48 48.32
N SER A 296 22.05 -26.16 48.96
CA SER A 296 20.81 -26.62 48.31
C SER A 296 19.91 -25.45 47.88
N ALA A 297 19.86 -24.35 48.64
CA ALA A 297 19.07 -23.18 48.28
C ALA A 297 19.74 -22.39 47.13
N GLN A 298 21.07 -22.26 47.12
CA GLN A 298 21.81 -21.65 46.00
C GLN A 298 21.57 -22.42 44.69
N LEU A 299 21.65 -23.75 44.70
CA LEU A 299 21.38 -24.58 43.51
C LEU A 299 19.92 -24.47 43.06
N LEU A 300 18.98 -24.44 44.00
CA LEU A 300 17.55 -24.27 43.71
C LEU A 300 17.26 -22.90 43.08
N GLU A 301 17.90 -21.83 43.56
CA GLU A 301 17.77 -20.48 42.99
C GLU A 301 18.30 -20.43 41.55
N GLN A 302 19.50 -20.96 41.30
CA GLN A 302 20.06 -21.07 39.94
C GLN A 302 19.11 -21.84 39.00
N THR A 303 18.57 -22.97 39.47
CA THR A 303 17.64 -23.81 38.70
C THR A 303 16.31 -23.10 38.44
N ALA A 304 15.75 -22.42 39.43
CA ALA A 304 14.52 -21.65 39.31
C ALA A 304 14.69 -20.46 38.34
N ARG A 305 15.83 -19.78 38.38
CA ARG A 305 16.17 -18.69 37.46
C ARG A 305 16.30 -19.17 36.02
N LEU A 306 16.95 -20.31 35.77
CA LEU A 306 17.01 -20.93 34.45
C LEU A 306 15.62 -21.33 33.93
N ARG A 307 14.79 -21.96 34.78
CA ARG A 307 13.41 -22.32 34.43
C ARG A 307 12.55 -21.09 34.11
N SER A 308 12.71 -20.01 34.86
CA SER A 308 12.04 -18.72 34.59
C SER A 308 12.43 -18.14 33.23
N LEU A 309 13.72 -18.16 32.89
CA LEU A 309 14.22 -17.72 31.59
C LEU A 309 13.72 -18.59 30.43
N SER A 310 13.66 -19.92 30.60
CA SER A 310 13.05 -20.83 29.62
C SER A 310 11.58 -20.46 29.37
N ASN A 311 10.79 -20.30 30.43
CA ASN A 311 9.38 -19.93 30.33
C ASN A 311 9.16 -18.57 29.66
N MET A 312 10.09 -17.61 29.84
CA MET A 312 10.06 -16.32 29.13
C MET A 312 10.46 -16.45 27.66
N LEU A 313 11.42 -17.31 27.34
CA LEU A 313 11.85 -17.61 25.97
C LEU A 313 10.72 -18.27 25.15
N ASP A 314 10.01 -19.24 25.73
CA ASP A 314 8.88 -19.92 25.06
C ASP A 314 7.74 -18.95 24.76
N LYS A 315 7.36 -18.10 25.72
CA LYS A 315 6.37 -17.02 25.50
C LYS A 315 6.82 -16.05 24.41
N LEU A 316 8.08 -15.65 24.40
CA LEU A 316 8.62 -14.73 23.40
C LEU A 316 8.68 -15.36 22.01
N LYS A 317 9.02 -16.65 21.92
CA LYS A 317 8.99 -17.46 20.69
C LYS A 317 7.58 -17.48 20.09
N ASP A 318 6.55 -17.66 20.91
CA ASP A 318 5.15 -17.59 20.46
C ASP A 318 4.72 -16.18 20.03
N GLU A 319 5.11 -15.13 20.77
CA GLU A 319 4.87 -13.74 20.36
C GLU A 319 5.54 -13.41 19.01
N VAL A 320 6.78 -13.86 18.82
CA VAL A 320 7.54 -13.68 17.57
C VAL A 320 6.89 -14.48 16.44
N ALA A 321 6.54 -15.76 16.63
CA ALA A 321 5.87 -16.57 15.61
C ALA A 321 4.56 -15.91 15.14
N LYS A 322 3.74 -15.42 16.08
CA LYS A 322 2.52 -14.66 15.77
C LYS A 322 2.82 -13.37 14.99
N ASN A 323 3.86 -12.62 15.36
CA ASN A 323 4.24 -11.37 14.69
C ASN A 323 4.76 -11.57 13.27
N VAL A 324 5.55 -12.63 13.04
CA VAL A 324 6.07 -12.95 11.70
C VAL A 324 4.91 -13.36 10.77
N VAL A 325 3.94 -14.13 11.28
CA VAL A 325 2.72 -14.50 10.55
C VAL A 325 1.85 -13.28 10.23
N THR A 326 1.60 -12.36 11.18
CA THR A 326 0.78 -11.16 10.89
C THR A 326 1.46 -10.17 9.95
N ARG A 327 2.80 -10.12 9.91
CA ARG A 327 3.57 -9.29 8.96
C ARG A 327 3.67 -9.87 7.55
N SER A 328 3.43 -11.15 7.37
CA SER A 328 3.62 -11.86 6.10
C SER A 328 2.28 -11.96 5.34
N PRO A 329 2.10 -11.30 4.18
CA PRO A 329 0.86 -11.41 3.40
C PRO A 329 0.56 -12.87 3.03
N GLY A 330 -0.69 -13.31 3.23
CA GLY A 330 -1.12 -14.69 2.94
C GLY A 330 -0.64 -15.77 3.93
N ALA A 331 0.14 -15.42 4.96
CA ALA A 331 0.67 -16.39 5.92
C ALA A 331 -0.31 -16.82 7.02
N ARG A 332 -1.47 -16.17 7.13
CA ARG A 332 -2.46 -16.38 8.20
C ARG A 332 -3.74 -17.06 7.65
N VAL A 333 -4.32 -17.96 8.43
CA VAL A 333 -5.69 -18.46 8.20
C VAL A 333 -6.72 -17.44 8.74
N LEU A 334 -7.82 -17.22 8.00
CA LEU A 334 -8.92 -16.38 8.46
C LEU A 334 -9.59 -17.04 9.68
N SER A 335 -9.67 -16.31 10.79
CA SER A 335 -10.11 -16.82 12.09
C SER A 335 -10.39 -15.66 13.05
N ASP A 336 -11.48 -15.74 13.81
CA ASP A 336 -11.96 -14.59 14.59
C ASP A 336 -11.19 -14.39 15.91
N PHE A 337 -10.89 -15.49 16.61
CA PHE A 337 -10.37 -15.44 17.99
C PHE A 337 -8.85 -15.34 18.12
N ALA A 338 -8.09 -15.87 17.16
CA ALA A 338 -6.63 -15.97 17.27
C ALA A 338 -5.94 -16.01 15.90
N THR A 339 -4.62 -15.75 15.88
CA THR A 339 -3.77 -15.84 14.68
C THR A 339 -3.19 -17.24 14.55
N PHE A 340 -3.55 -17.95 13.48
CA PHE A 340 -2.96 -19.24 13.11
C PHE A 340 -2.18 -19.13 11.79
N PRO A 341 -0.98 -19.73 11.67
CA PRO A 341 -0.26 -19.80 10.41
C PRO A 341 -0.99 -20.68 9.39
N SER A 342 -0.91 -20.36 8.10
CA SER A 342 -1.46 -21.20 7.03
C SER A 342 -0.60 -22.45 6.79
N PRO A 343 -1.18 -23.61 6.43
CA PRO A 343 -0.40 -24.84 6.19
C PRO A 343 0.65 -24.70 5.08
N SER A 344 0.35 -23.93 4.04
CA SER A 344 1.30 -23.59 2.96
C SER A 344 2.48 -22.76 3.47
N TYR A 345 2.24 -21.80 4.37
CA TYR A 345 3.30 -21.01 4.98
C TYR A 345 4.22 -21.84 5.87
N ILE A 346 3.68 -22.78 6.65
CA ILE A 346 4.49 -23.69 7.49
C ILE A 346 5.41 -24.55 6.62
N LYS A 347 4.87 -25.16 5.55
CA LYS A 347 5.68 -25.96 4.59
C LYS A 347 6.78 -25.13 3.93
N ALA A 348 6.44 -23.95 3.40
CA ALA A 348 7.42 -23.04 2.81
C ALA A 348 8.50 -22.58 3.81
N LYS A 349 8.15 -22.42 5.10
CA LYS A 349 9.11 -22.11 6.16
C LYS A 349 10.01 -23.27 6.55
N GLU A 350 9.56 -24.51 6.38
CA GLU A 350 10.37 -25.70 6.56
C GLU A 350 11.34 -25.89 5.39
N GLU A 351 10.86 -25.79 4.15
CA GLU A 351 11.69 -25.81 2.93
C GLU A 351 12.76 -24.70 2.96
N GLN A 352 12.41 -23.50 3.45
CA GLN A 352 13.37 -22.39 3.58
C GLN A 352 14.57 -22.72 4.49
N LYS A 353 14.47 -23.67 5.44
CA LYS A 353 15.61 -24.12 6.25
C LYS A 353 16.65 -24.87 5.42
N GLY A 354 16.22 -25.58 4.37
CA GLY A 354 17.08 -26.26 3.40
C GLY A 354 17.64 -25.35 2.31
N ASN A 355 17.20 -24.09 2.26
CA ASN A 355 17.50 -23.07 1.25
C ASN A 355 16.99 -23.40 -0.17
N THR A 356 17.34 -24.57 -0.72
CA THR A 356 16.88 -25.07 -2.03
C THR A 356 16.80 -26.60 -2.05
N VAL A 357 15.75 -27.16 -2.66
CA VAL A 357 15.62 -28.62 -2.88
C VAL A 357 16.29 -29.02 -4.19
N LEU A 358 17.10 -30.09 -4.19
CA LEU A 358 17.70 -30.65 -5.40
C LEU A 358 16.64 -31.42 -6.20
N VAL A 359 16.28 -30.93 -7.38
CA VAL A 359 15.25 -31.56 -8.24
C VAL A 359 15.85 -32.53 -9.26
N GLY A 360 17.11 -32.35 -9.67
CA GLY A 360 17.76 -33.23 -10.65
C GLY A 360 19.17 -32.78 -11.05
N LYS A 361 19.77 -33.50 -12.00
CA LYS A 361 21.09 -33.20 -12.59
C LYS A 361 21.00 -33.31 -14.11
N VAL A 362 21.47 -32.30 -14.83
CA VAL A 362 21.69 -32.35 -16.28
C VAL A 362 23.17 -32.57 -16.53
N LEU A 363 23.51 -33.49 -17.42
CA LEU A 363 24.88 -33.75 -17.87
C LEU A 363 25.06 -33.09 -19.24
N ILE A 364 26.10 -32.28 -19.37
CA ILE A 364 26.50 -31.66 -20.63
C ILE A 364 27.83 -32.30 -21.07
N PRO A 365 27.96 -32.80 -22.31
CA PRO A 365 29.23 -33.34 -22.79
C PRO A 365 30.35 -32.30 -22.70
N CYS A 366 31.50 -32.70 -22.14
CA CYS A 366 32.69 -31.86 -22.00
C CYS A 366 33.95 -32.70 -22.23
N ALA A 367 35.08 -32.04 -22.48
CA ALA A 367 36.36 -32.72 -22.69
C ALA A 367 36.90 -33.31 -21.36
N PRO A 368 37.64 -34.44 -21.39
CA PRO A 368 38.24 -35.01 -20.19
C PRO A 368 39.10 -34.00 -19.44
N GLY A 369 38.89 -33.89 -18.12
CA GLY A 369 39.59 -32.92 -17.27
C GLY A 369 38.98 -31.51 -17.23
N GLN A 370 37.89 -31.23 -17.97
CA GLN A 370 37.14 -29.97 -17.91
C GLN A 370 35.78 -30.11 -17.21
N GLU A 371 35.59 -31.14 -16.39
CA GLU A 371 34.34 -31.37 -15.66
C GLU A 371 34.08 -30.30 -14.60
N HIS A 372 32.99 -29.54 -14.74
CA HIS A 372 32.58 -28.50 -13.79
C HIS A 372 31.16 -28.77 -13.25
N VAL A 373 31.00 -28.69 -11.93
CA VAL A 373 29.71 -28.87 -11.26
C VAL A 373 29.11 -27.51 -10.91
N HIS A 374 28.12 -27.08 -11.69
CA HIS A 374 27.38 -25.83 -11.44
C HIS A 374 26.09 -26.11 -10.66
N ARG A 375 25.89 -25.40 -9.54
CA ARG A 375 24.64 -25.43 -8.76
C ARG A 375 23.72 -24.31 -9.24
N LEU A 376 22.81 -24.64 -10.15
CA LEU A 376 21.81 -23.70 -10.67
C LEU A 376 20.56 -23.73 -9.78
N VAL A 377 20.09 -22.54 -9.38
CA VAL A 377 18.82 -22.35 -8.69
C VAL A 377 17.83 -21.77 -9.69
N LEU A 378 16.74 -22.48 -9.94
CA LEU A 378 15.72 -22.12 -10.93
C LEU A 378 14.35 -22.02 -10.26
N SER A 379 13.54 -21.06 -10.68
CA SER A 379 12.11 -21.05 -10.37
C SER A 379 11.39 -22.20 -11.11
N GLN A 380 10.18 -22.54 -10.65
CA GLN A 380 9.35 -23.56 -11.31
C GLN A 380 9.07 -23.22 -12.79
N GLN A 381 8.91 -21.95 -13.14
CA GLN A 381 8.67 -21.52 -14.52
C GLN A 381 9.91 -21.72 -15.41
N GLU A 382 11.09 -21.39 -14.89
CA GLU A 382 12.36 -21.63 -15.59
C GLU A 382 12.65 -23.11 -15.74
N LEU A 383 12.38 -23.91 -14.70
CA LEU A 383 12.52 -25.37 -14.78
C LEU A 383 11.59 -25.98 -15.82
N HIS A 384 10.32 -25.57 -15.90
CA HIS A 384 9.41 -25.99 -16.98
C HIS A 384 9.92 -25.56 -18.37
N ARG A 385 10.52 -24.37 -18.49
CA ARG A 385 11.12 -23.91 -19.75
C ARG A 385 12.33 -24.75 -20.15
N VAL A 386 13.23 -25.06 -19.21
CA VAL A 386 14.37 -25.96 -19.43
C VAL A 386 13.88 -27.35 -19.82
N HIS A 387 12.89 -27.90 -19.13
CA HIS A 387 12.31 -29.20 -19.47
C HIS A 387 11.72 -29.24 -20.89
N ARG A 388 10.99 -28.19 -21.31
CA ARG A 388 10.48 -28.06 -22.70
C ARG A 388 11.56 -27.87 -23.77
N LEU A 389 12.78 -27.46 -23.40
CA LEU A 389 13.91 -27.32 -24.32
C LEU A 389 14.76 -28.61 -24.39
N LEU A 390 14.67 -29.46 -23.38
CA LEU A 390 15.38 -30.75 -23.29
C LEU A 390 14.51 -31.96 -23.68
N THR A 391 13.20 -31.77 -23.77
CA THR A 391 12.24 -32.80 -24.22
C THR A 391 11.83 -32.50 -25.66
N PRO A 392 11.92 -33.47 -26.59
CA PRO A 392 11.58 -33.27 -28.00
C PRO A 392 10.07 -33.06 -28.25
#